data_AF-A0A1M5YVM8-F1
#
_entry.id   AF-A0A1M5YVM8-F1
#
_cell.length_a   1.000
_cell.length_b   1.000
_cell.length_c   1.000
_cell.angle_alpha   90.00
_cell.angle_beta   90.00
_cell.angle_gamma   90.00
#
_symmetry.space_group_name_H-M   'P 1'
#
loop_
_entity.id
_entity.type
_entity.pdbx_description
1 polymer ?
#
loop_
_entity_poly.entity_id
_entity_poly.type
_entity_poly.pdbx_seq_one_letter_code
_entity_poly.pdbx_strand_id
1 'polypeptide(L)'
;MGYRKGYYRKDGTYVQGHYISKTSSKQKVKSKKGCFLLMLALVSILGIEACNPESDCPTRKCSDYNSQAQAQQEFNENPSCLENLDSDNDGIPCENLPKN
;
A
#
# COMPACT_ATOMS: atom_id res chain seq x y z
N MET A 1 -13.78 -11.74 -23.79
CA MET A 1 -14.47 -10.85 -22.82
C MET A 1 -15.19 -11.74 -21.81
N GLY A 2 -15.29 -11.33 -20.54
CA GLY A 2 -15.99 -12.12 -19.50
C GLY A 2 -17.32 -11.47 -19.14
N TYR A 3 -18.42 -12.21 -19.09
CA TYR A 3 -19.70 -11.69 -18.61
C TYR A 3 -19.88 -12.05 -17.14
N ARG A 4 -20.18 -11.06 -16.28
CA ARG A 4 -20.59 -11.32 -14.90
C ARG A 4 -22.11 -11.38 -14.82
N LYS A 5 -22.65 -12.57 -14.47
CA LYS A 5 -24.09 -12.81 -14.35
C LYS A 5 -24.69 -11.99 -13.19
N GLY A 6 -25.86 -11.41 -13.42
CA GLY A 6 -26.62 -10.70 -12.39
C GLY A 6 -27.21 -11.63 -11.33
N TYR A 7 -27.58 -11.08 -10.18
CA TYR A 7 -28.13 -11.84 -9.04
C TYR A 7 -29.05 -10.97 -8.18
N TYR A 8 -29.89 -11.62 -7.35
CA TYR A 8 -30.73 -10.95 -6.36
C TYR A 8 -30.01 -10.85 -5.02
N ARG A 9 -30.07 -9.67 -4.40
CA ARG A 9 -29.58 -9.42 -3.04
C ARG A 9 -30.61 -9.91 -2.01
N LYS A 10 -30.20 -10.05 -0.74
CA LYS A 10 -31.06 -10.56 0.35
C LYS A 10 -32.24 -9.64 0.70
N ASP A 11 -32.14 -8.37 0.31
CA ASP A 11 -33.19 -7.34 0.40
C ASP A 11 -34.19 -7.39 -0.77
N GLY A 12 -34.04 -8.34 -1.70
CA GLY A 12 -34.90 -8.50 -2.87
C GLY A 12 -34.53 -7.64 -4.08
N THR A 13 -33.52 -6.79 -3.97
CA THR A 13 -33.08 -5.93 -5.07
C THR A 13 -32.30 -6.73 -6.13
N TYR A 14 -32.66 -6.61 -7.41
CA TYR A 14 -31.94 -7.24 -8.52
C TYR A 14 -30.73 -6.41 -8.96
N VAL A 15 -29.56 -7.05 -9.05
CA VAL A 15 -28.36 -6.45 -9.62
C VAL A 15 -28.12 -7.03 -11.00
N GLN A 16 -28.22 -6.18 -12.03
CA GLN A 16 -28.04 -6.56 -13.42
C GLN A 16 -26.58 -6.94 -13.72
N GLY A 17 -26.39 -8.00 -14.50
CA GLY A 17 -25.08 -8.44 -14.97
C GLY A 17 -24.50 -7.51 -16.04
N HIS A 18 -23.17 -7.42 -16.10
CA HIS A 18 -22.45 -6.57 -17.06
C HIS A 18 -21.28 -7.32 -17.71
N TYR A 19 -20.88 -6.84 -18.90
CA TYR A 19 -19.71 -7.34 -19.61
C TYR A 19 -18.43 -6.69 -19.07
N ILE A 20 -17.40 -7.50 -18.88
CA ILE A 20 -16.06 -7.07 -18.47
C ILE A 20 -15.09 -7.31 -19.61
N SER A 21 -14.40 -6.25 -20.01
CA SER A 21 -13.23 -6.34 -20.87
C SER A 21 -12.04 -6.82 -20.04
N LYS A 22 -11.32 -7.84 -20.55
CA LYS A 22 -10.03 -8.25 -19.96
C LYS A 22 -8.96 -7.27 -20.45
N THR A 23 -8.93 -6.05 -19.92
CA THR A 23 -7.77 -5.17 -20.11
C THR A 23 -6.75 -5.52 -19.04
N SER A 24 -5.99 -6.58 -19.28
CA SER A 24 -4.77 -6.86 -18.53
C SER A 24 -3.73 -5.82 -18.91
N SER A 25 -3.65 -4.71 -18.18
CA SER A 25 -2.54 -3.77 -18.29
C SER A 25 -1.28 -4.46 -17.75
N LYS A 26 -0.54 -5.15 -18.62
CA LYS A 26 0.87 -5.42 -18.34
C LYS A 26 1.59 -4.07 -18.38
N GLN A 27 1.80 -3.45 -17.22
CA GLN A 27 2.71 -2.31 -17.11
C GLN A 27 4.10 -2.79 -17.53
N LYS A 28 4.45 -2.49 -18.78
CA LYS A 28 5.77 -2.75 -19.34
C LYS A 28 6.70 -1.66 -18.78
N VAL A 29 7.36 -1.94 -17.67
CA VAL A 29 8.36 -1.02 -17.09
C VAL A 29 9.54 -0.96 -18.05
N LYS A 30 9.62 0.10 -18.86
CA LYS A 30 10.71 0.33 -19.82
C LYS A 30 11.87 0.98 -19.10
N SER A 31 12.93 0.22 -18.79
CA SER A 31 14.13 0.75 -18.12
C SER A 31 14.87 1.75 -19.02
N LYS A 32 14.89 3.04 -18.65
CA LYS A 32 15.66 4.08 -19.34
C LYS A 32 17.05 4.20 -18.69
N LYS A 33 18.01 3.37 -19.12
CA LYS A 33 19.40 3.42 -18.61
C LYS A 33 20.21 4.64 -19.09
N GLY A 34 19.73 5.40 -20.08
CA GLY A 34 20.48 6.48 -20.73
C GLY A 34 20.38 7.87 -20.08
N CYS A 35 19.34 8.16 -19.28
CA CYS A 35 19.23 9.42 -18.51
C CYS A 35 19.70 9.25 -17.05
N PHE A 36 19.86 8.00 -16.62
CA PHE A 36 20.19 7.65 -15.25
C PHE A 36 21.63 8.03 -14.87
N LEU A 37 22.56 7.98 -15.82
CA LEU A 37 23.97 8.35 -15.61
C LEU A 37 24.17 9.86 -15.42
N LEU A 38 23.34 10.68 -16.06
CA LEU A 38 23.43 12.14 -15.98
C LEU A 38 22.84 12.67 -14.67
N MET A 39 21.82 12.00 -14.13
CA MET A 39 21.27 12.29 -12.80
C MET A 39 22.23 11.88 -11.66
N LEU A 40 23.03 10.82 -11.84
CA LEU A 40 23.98 10.31 -10.84
C LEU A 40 25.16 11.28 -10.61
N ALA A 41 25.57 12.02 -11.64
CA ALA A 41 26.65 13.00 -11.56
C ALA A 41 26.23 14.30 -10.80
N LEU A 42 24.96 14.71 -10.88
CA LEU A 42 24.45 15.88 -10.16
C LEU A 42 24.17 15.60 -8.68
N VAL A 43 23.83 14.35 -8.36
CA VAL A 43 23.55 13.86 -7.01
C VAL A 43 24.83 13.69 -6.15
N SER A 44 26.02 13.74 -6.77
CA SER A 44 27.30 13.56 -6.07
C SER A 44 27.81 14.82 -5.33
N ILE A 45 27.28 16.02 -5.63
CA ILE A 45 27.80 17.31 -5.11
C ILE A 45 26.96 17.86 -3.94
N LEU A 46 25.69 17.45 -3.82
CA LEU A 46 24.86 17.74 -2.65
C LEU A 46 24.70 16.43 -1.92
N GLY A 47 25.48 16.25 -0.85
CA GLY A 47 25.53 15.05 -0.03
C GLY A 47 24.14 14.47 0.15
N ILE A 48 23.88 13.34 -0.51
CA ILE A 48 22.82 12.47 -0.06
C ILE A 48 23.32 11.99 1.30
N GLU A 49 22.76 12.54 2.38
CA GLU A 49 22.46 11.70 3.53
C GLU A 49 21.54 10.62 2.96
N ALA A 50 22.17 9.57 2.41
CA ALA A 50 21.53 8.30 2.30
C ALA A 50 21.13 8.04 3.75
N CYS A 51 19.83 8.17 4.03
CA CYS A 51 19.24 7.40 5.08
C CYS A 51 19.79 5.99 4.87
N ASN A 52 20.82 5.61 5.63
CA ASN A 52 21.08 4.22 5.87
C ASN A 52 19.75 3.76 6.46
N PRO A 53 18.94 2.93 5.79
CA PRO A 53 18.00 2.15 6.56
C PRO A 53 18.87 1.09 7.25
N GLU A 54 19.66 1.50 8.24
CA GLU A 54 19.74 0.72 9.48
C GLU A 54 18.31 0.79 10.04
N SER A 55 17.44 0.05 9.34
CA SER A 55 16.02 -0.02 9.54
C SER A 55 15.91 -1.01 10.67
N ASP A 56 16.24 -0.52 11.87
CA ASP A 56 15.76 -1.12 13.09
C ASP A 56 14.26 -0.83 13.12
N CYS A 57 13.53 -1.53 12.23
CA CYS A 57 12.10 -1.41 12.12
C CYS A 57 11.55 -1.86 13.47
N PRO A 58 10.87 -0.96 14.21
CA PRO A 58 10.41 -1.30 15.53
C PRO A 58 9.43 -2.46 15.39
N THR A 59 9.72 -3.59 16.05
CA THR A 59 8.85 -4.78 16.04
C THR A 59 7.62 -4.54 16.93
N ARG A 60 6.86 -3.49 16.63
CA ARG A 60 5.61 -3.15 17.31
C ARG A 60 4.48 -3.98 16.74
N LYS A 61 3.61 -4.45 17.61
CA LYS A 61 2.39 -5.17 17.27
C LYS A 61 1.19 -4.33 17.65
N CYS A 62 0.03 -4.68 17.10
CA CYS A 62 -1.23 -4.03 17.48
C CYS A 62 -1.52 -4.07 19.00
N SER A 63 -0.99 -5.07 19.72
CA SER A 63 -1.08 -5.16 21.18
C SER A 63 -0.30 -4.08 21.94
N ASP A 64 0.65 -3.41 21.28
CA ASP A 64 1.47 -2.35 21.89
C ASP A 64 0.78 -0.97 21.84
N TYR A 65 -0.35 -0.87 21.14
CA TYR A 65 -1.10 0.37 20.97
C TYR A 65 -2.40 0.33 21.77
N ASN A 66 -2.77 1.49 22.34
CA ASN A 66 -4.03 1.63 23.08
C ASN A 66 -5.22 1.95 22.18
N SER A 67 -4.99 2.50 20.99
CA SER A 67 -6.03 2.88 20.02
C SER A 67 -5.56 2.74 18.58
N GLN A 68 -6.52 2.58 17.67
CA GLN A 68 -6.25 2.49 16.22
C GLN A 68 -5.62 3.80 15.68
N ALA A 69 -6.05 4.95 16.20
CA ALA A 69 -5.53 6.25 15.77
C ALA A 69 -4.03 6.39 16.05
N GLN A 70 -3.55 5.87 17.19
CA GLN A 70 -2.14 5.91 17.54
C GLN A 70 -1.30 5.01 16.62
N ALA A 71 -1.80 3.79 16.34
CA ALA A 71 -1.16 2.86 15.41
C ALA A 71 -1.11 3.43 13.98
N GLN A 72 -2.19 4.07 13.53
CA GLN A 72 -2.27 4.71 12.22
C GLN A 72 -1.25 5.83 12.07
N GLN A 73 -1.05 6.65 13.10
CA GLN A 73 -0.09 7.75 13.03
C GLN A 73 1.32 7.22 12.80
N GLU A 74 1.75 6.20 13.56
CA GLU A 74 3.08 5.62 13.43
C GLU A 74 3.24 4.86 12.09
N PHE A 75 2.20 4.15 11.65
CA PHE A 75 2.16 3.51 10.34
C PHE A 75 2.26 4.53 9.19
N ASN A 76 1.64 5.70 9.30
CA ASN A 76 1.75 6.75 8.30
C ASN A 76 3.16 7.34 8.23
N GLU A 77 3.88 7.38 9.35
CA GLU A 77 5.28 7.81 9.40
C GLU A 77 6.21 6.76 8.78
N ASN A 78 5.98 5.47 9.05
CA ASN A 78 6.84 4.36 8.61
C ASN A 78 6.05 3.14 8.09
N PRO A 79 5.36 3.25 6.94
CA PRO A 79 4.49 2.17 6.45
C PRO A 79 5.27 0.91 6.09
N SER A 80 6.51 1.06 5.61
CA SER A 80 7.38 -0.05 5.24
C SER A 80 7.84 -0.88 6.44
N CYS A 81 8.03 -0.25 7.60
CA CYS A 81 8.50 -0.94 8.81
C CYS A 81 7.37 -1.53 9.65
N LEU A 82 6.16 -0.99 9.49
CA LEU A 82 4.98 -1.35 10.26
C LEU A 82 3.95 -2.06 9.39
N GLU A 83 4.36 -2.63 8.25
CA GLU A 83 3.50 -3.45 7.39
C GLU A 83 2.83 -4.59 8.17
N ASN A 84 3.47 -5.07 9.24
CA ASN A 84 2.94 -6.11 10.11
C ASN A 84 1.75 -5.65 10.98
N LEU A 85 1.46 -4.35 11.05
CA LEU A 85 0.25 -3.81 11.71
C LEU A 85 -1.00 -3.89 10.82
N ASP A 86 -0.81 -4.00 9.50
CA ASP A 86 -1.86 -4.05 8.48
C ASP A 86 -1.78 -5.39 7.73
N SER A 87 -2.38 -6.41 8.34
CA SER A 87 -2.25 -7.80 7.86
C SER A 87 -2.93 -8.05 6.51
N ASP A 88 -3.98 -7.30 6.19
CA ASP A 88 -4.75 -7.41 4.95
C ASP A 88 -4.39 -6.32 3.92
N ASN A 89 -3.51 -5.39 4.28
CA ASN A 89 -2.96 -4.33 3.43
C ASN A 89 -4.06 -3.42 2.85
N ASP A 90 -5.08 -3.13 3.65
CA ASP A 90 -6.18 -2.25 3.28
C ASP A 90 -5.88 -0.76 3.57
N GLY A 91 -4.74 -0.49 4.21
CA GLY A 91 -4.26 0.84 4.61
C GLY A 91 -4.73 1.26 6.02
N ILE A 92 -5.40 0.37 6.75
CA ILE A 92 -5.96 0.60 8.09
C ILE A 92 -5.27 -0.37 9.08
N PRO A 93 -4.06 -0.02 9.57
CA PRO A 93 -3.39 -0.80 10.61
C PRO A 93 -4.25 -0.97 11.85
N CYS A 94 -4.18 -2.16 12.44
CA CYS A 94 -4.79 -2.49 13.73
C CYS A 94 -6.26 -2.10 13.85
N GLU A 95 -7.04 -2.34 12.79
CA GLU A 95 -8.49 -2.15 12.70
C GLU A 95 -9.31 -2.72 13.87
N ASN A 96 -8.75 -3.71 14.58
CA ASN A 96 -9.35 -4.36 15.74
C ASN A 96 -9.25 -3.54 17.04
N LEU A 97 -8.47 -2.45 17.05
CA LEU A 97 -8.33 -1.55 18.20
C LEU A 97 -9.47 -0.52 18.26
N PRO A 98 -9.78 0.00 19.47
CA PRO A 98 -10.78 1.05 19.61
C PRO A 98 -10.38 2.32 18.85
N LYS A 99 -11.37 2.91 18.17
CA LYS A 99 -11.28 4.20 17.46
C LYS A 99 -11.74 5.31 18.41
N ASN A 100 -10.99 5.53 19.48
CA ASN A 100 -11.24 6.63 20.42
C ASN A 100 -10.55 7.91 19.94
#